data_AF-A0A5N7A109-F1
#
_entry.id   AF-A0A5N7A109-F1
#
_cell.length_a   1.000
_cell.length_b   1.000
_cell.length_c   1.000
_cell.angle_alpha   90.00
_cell.angle_beta   90.00
_cell.angle_gamma   90.00
#
_symmetry.space_group_name_H-M   'P 1'
#
loop_
_entity.id
_entity.type
_entity.pdbx_description
1 polymer ?
#
loop_
_entity_poly.entity_id
_entity_poly.type
_entity_poly.pdbx_seq_one_letter_code
_entity_poly.pdbx_strand_id
1 'polypeptide(L)'
;MLSDTTHMTGGETYIRKGDGSAAKVEGPSLGHCFMLQGGQVEHLAARAFGTAERITTITSYRAAIPGFYDDSYISNVRSYCDLPELYTEWTNYRLERLKQEIEHMQITIIQHIGRDQDSFPLNEVYHFAEQQISYLKRSVRQMVDQTLCAEVRRHFDGQEINAVGEKWARIRLHQQFKDLLPVVMAQTLMWRPVLPYLSDWGETKCMIRSGNASLVYSQQRTFSWDQNRSEEYLFGDELLRQGLKEVLVAWLHRFNLVNLGKDT
;
A
#
# COMPACT_ATOMS: atom_id res chain seq x y z
N MET A 1 -13.62 19.68 9.97
CA MET A 1 -13.48 20.74 8.94
C MET A 1 -12.93 21.98 9.60
N LEU A 2 -11.95 22.63 8.95
CA LEU A 2 -11.31 23.86 9.44
C LEU A 2 -11.67 25.10 8.60
N SER A 3 -12.29 24.94 7.43
CA SER A 3 -12.75 26.06 6.60
C SER A 3 -14.25 26.29 6.69
N ASP A 4 -14.69 27.50 6.34
CA ASP A 4 -16.10 27.79 6.12
C ASP A 4 -16.65 26.96 4.96
N THR A 5 -17.86 26.46 5.12
CA THR A 5 -18.57 25.60 4.16
C THR A 5 -20.01 26.05 3.91
N THR A 6 -20.36 27.28 4.33
CA THR A 6 -21.71 27.84 4.23
C THR A 6 -22.27 27.80 2.80
N HIS A 7 -21.43 28.03 1.79
CA HIS A 7 -21.81 27.96 0.37
C HIS A 7 -21.31 26.69 -0.33
N MET A 8 -20.75 25.74 0.43
CA MET A 8 -20.19 24.53 -0.13
C MET A 8 -21.30 23.55 -0.54
N THR A 9 -21.28 23.15 -1.81
CA THR A 9 -22.06 22.02 -2.32
C THR A 9 -21.11 20.86 -2.61
N GLY A 10 -21.45 19.65 -2.16
CA GLY A 10 -20.53 18.53 -2.20
C GLY A 10 -19.54 18.55 -1.02
N GLY A 11 -18.34 18.00 -1.20
CA GLY A 11 -17.30 18.01 -0.16
C GLY A 11 -17.52 17.02 0.99
N GLU A 12 -18.63 16.27 0.97
CA GLU A 12 -18.95 15.31 2.03
C GLU A 12 -18.12 14.04 1.90
N THR A 13 -17.93 13.36 3.02
CA THR A 13 -17.29 12.05 3.05
C THR A 13 -18.35 10.98 2.86
N TYR A 14 -18.18 10.12 1.87
CA TYR A 14 -18.99 8.92 1.68
C TYR A 14 -18.21 7.72 2.18
N ILE A 15 -18.89 6.79 2.85
CA ILE A 15 -18.35 5.53 3.34
C ILE A 15 -19.08 4.38 2.66
N ARG A 16 -18.36 3.37 2.18
CA ARG A 16 -18.99 2.15 1.65
C ARG A 16 -19.36 1.20 2.79
N LYS A 17 -20.65 0.87 2.91
CA LYS A 17 -21.18 -0.10 3.88
C LYS A 17 -20.88 -1.54 3.46
N GLY A 18 -21.07 -2.49 4.38
CA GLY A 18 -20.89 -3.92 4.12
C GLY A 18 -21.84 -4.50 3.07
N ASP A 19 -23.00 -3.88 2.87
CA ASP A 19 -23.95 -4.18 1.79
C ASP A 19 -23.55 -3.58 0.42
N GLY A 20 -22.40 -2.89 0.35
CA GLY A 20 -21.88 -2.24 -0.86
C GLY A 20 -22.47 -0.85 -1.12
N SER A 21 -23.53 -0.43 -0.41
CA SER A 21 -24.12 0.89 -0.60
C SER A 21 -23.32 2.00 0.09
N ALA A 22 -23.44 3.23 -0.42
CA ALA A 22 -22.74 4.38 0.15
C ALA A 22 -23.57 5.02 1.28
N ALA A 23 -22.92 5.30 2.40
CA ALA A 23 -23.44 6.11 3.50
C ALA A 23 -22.74 7.47 3.51
N LYS A 24 -23.53 8.54 3.52
CA LYS A 24 -23.02 9.91 3.63
C LYS A 24 -22.71 10.22 5.09
N VAL A 25 -21.49 10.69 5.37
CA VAL A 25 -21.12 11.27 6.67
C VAL A 25 -21.58 12.72 6.66
N GLU A 26 -22.57 13.03 7.49
CA GLU A 26 -23.03 14.42 7.65
C GLU A 26 -21.96 15.25 8.37
N GLY A 27 -21.92 16.56 8.08
CA GLY A 27 -21.12 17.52 8.83
C GLY A 27 -19.71 17.78 8.29
N PRO A 28 -19.53 18.21 7.03
CA PRO A 28 -18.33 18.95 6.66
C PRO A 28 -18.35 20.39 7.22
N SER A 29 -19.28 20.78 8.09
CA SER A 29 -19.37 22.14 8.63
C SER A 29 -18.18 22.50 9.51
N LEU A 30 -17.85 23.80 9.56
CA LEU A 30 -16.74 24.31 10.37
C LEU A 30 -16.84 23.80 11.82
N GLY A 31 -15.71 23.31 12.35
CA GLY A 31 -15.62 22.76 13.70
C GLY A 31 -16.07 21.30 13.84
N HIS A 32 -16.60 20.65 12.79
CA HIS A 32 -16.99 19.25 12.87
C HIS A 32 -15.79 18.31 12.80
N CYS A 33 -15.90 17.19 13.52
CA CYS A 33 -14.93 16.10 13.54
C CYS A 33 -15.69 14.77 13.44
N PHE A 34 -15.10 13.79 12.75
CA PHE A 34 -15.57 12.41 12.75
C PHE A 34 -14.36 11.49 12.89
N MET A 35 -14.58 10.33 13.51
CA MET A 35 -13.58 9.27 13.63
C MET A 35 -13.96 8.12 12.70
N LEU A 36 -12.98 7.60 11.97
CA LEU A 36 -13.15 6.45 11.09
C LEU A 36 -12.01 5.45 11.33
N GLN A 37 -12.28 4.17 11.06
CA GLN A 37 -11.25 3.15 11.08
C GLN A 37 -10.44 3.19 9.78
N GLY A 38 -9.33 3.94 9.82
CA GLY A 38 -8.45 4.16 8.68
C GLY A 38 -7.93 2.85 8.11
N GLY A 39 -7.83 2.76 6.78
CA GLY A 39 -7.37 1.56 6.07
C GLY A 39 -8.39 0.41 6.00
N GLN A 40 -9.39 0.38 6.89
CA GLN A 40 -10.42 -0.67 6.91
C GLN A 40 -11.74 -0.21 6.28
N VAL A 41 -12.03 1.09 6.36
CA VAL A 41 -13.22 1.69 5.78
C VAL A 41 -12.88 2.37 4.47
N GLU A 42 -13.50 1.88 3.38
CA GLU A 42 -13.46 2.59 2.12
C GLU A 42 -14.30 3.84 2.18
N HIS A 43 -13.66 4.96 1.85
CA HIS A 43 -14.27 6.26 1.91
C HIS A 43 -13.81 7.13 0.74
N LEU A 44 -14.64 8.11 0.41
CA LEU A 44 -14.42 9.07 -0.65
C LEU A 44 -14.79 10.46 -0.13
N ALA A 45 -13.86 11.42 -0.21
CA ALA A 45 -14.22 12.82 -0.09
C ALA A 45 -14.75 13.30 -1.45
N ALA A 46 -16.04 13.64 -1.52
CA ALA A 46 -16.63 14.17 -2.73
C ALA A 46 -16.01 15.52 -3.10
N ARG A 47 -16.03 15.85 -4.39
CA ARG A 47 -15.58 17.16 -4.87
C ARG A 47 -16.46 18.25 -4.26
N ALA A 48 -15.84 19.34 -3.83
CA ALA A 48 -16.51 20.51 -3.29
C ALA A 48 -16.64 21.61 -4.35
N PHE A 49 -17.77 22.31 -4.33
CA PHE A 49 -18.09 23.44 -5.20
C PHE A 49 -18.65 24.59 -4.36
N GLY A 50 -18.61 25.83 -4.88
CA GLY A 50 -19.20 26.99 -4.20
C GLY A 50 -18.42 27.49 -2.96
N THR A 51 -17.24 26.95 -2.70
CA THR A 51 -16.30 27.45 -1.67
C THR A 51 -14.95 27.77 -2.31
N ALA A 52 -14.24 28.76 -1.77
CA ALA A 52 -12.87 29.06 -2.17
C ALA A 52 -11.89 27.96 -1.74
N GLU A 53 -12.12 27.36 -0.57
CA GLU A 53 -11.25 26.34 0.01
C GLU A 53 -12.02 25.32 0.84
N ARG A 54 -11.43 24.13 0.98
CA ARG A 54 -11.91 23.05 1.86
C ARG A 54 -10.73 22.53 2.65
N ILE A 55 -10.54 23.03 3.86
CA ILE A 55 -9.42 22.66 4.72
C ILE A 55 -9.87 21.61 5.74
N THR A 56 -9.22 20.46 5.74
CA THR A 56 -9.41 19.40 6.72
C THR A 56 -8.08 19.00 7.32
N THR A 57 -8.04 18.77 8.62
CA THR A 57 -6.91 18.11 9.28
C THR A 57 -7.27 16.65 9.57
N ILE A 58 -6.30 15.76 9.43
CA ILE A 58 -6.45 14.32 9.69
C ILE A 58 -5.37 13.94 10.69
N THR A 59 -5.78 13.35 11.81
CA THR A 59 -4.86 12.79 12.80
C THR A 59 -5.10 11.31 12.90
N SER A 60 -4.11 10.52 12.48
CA SER A 60 -4.17 9.07 12.55
C SER A 60 -3.72 8.61 13.94
N TYR A 61 -4.53 7.75 14.55
CA TYR A 61 -4.20 7.06 15.79
C TYR A 61 -3.95 5.59 15.52
N ARG A 62 -3.18 4.97 16.41
CA ARG A 62 -2.94 3.53 16.43
C ARG A 62 -3.12 3.02 17.85
N ALA A 63 -3.41 1.74 17.97
CA ALA A 63 -3.45 1.09 19.27
C ALA A 63 -2.07 1.16 19.95
N ALA A 64 -2.06 1.46 21.24
CA ALA A 64 -0.86 1.44 22.09
C ALA A 64 -0.64 0.04 22.68
N ILE A 65 -0.60 -0.98 21.83
CA ILE A 65 -0.48 -2.39 22.21
C ILE A 65 0.86 -2.92 21.70
N PRO A 66 1.75 -3.46 22.56
CA PRO A 66 2.98 -4.11 22.13
C PRO A 66 2.71 -5.34 21.25
N GLY A 67 3.60 -5.60 20.31
CA GLY A 67 3.48 -6.68 19.33
C GLY A 67 2.42 -6.45 18.25
N PHE A 68 1.72 -5.31 18.28
CA PHE A 68 0.66 -4.98 17.31
C PHE A 68 1.04 -3.76 16.46
N TYR A 69 1.25 -4.02 15.18
CA TYR A 69 1.58 -2.98 14.20
C TYR A 69 0.34 -2.39 13.54
N ASP A 70 0.43 -1.10 13.19
CA ASP A 70 -0.58 -0.44 12.38
C ASP A 70 -0.57 -0.92 10.91
N ASP A 71 -1.67 -0.69 10.20
CA ASP A 71 -1.83 -0.97 8.76
C ASP A 71 -1.77 0.30 7.91
N SER A 72 -0.87 1.23 8.25
CA SER A 72 -0.70 2.45 7.48
C SER A 72 0.06 2.20 6.19
N TYR A 73 -0.30 2.96 5.16
CA TYR A 73 0.33 2.94 3.84
C TYR A 73 0.47 4.38 3.32
N ILE A 74 1.56 4.68 2.63
CA ILE A 74 1.82 6.03 2.07
C ILE A 74 1.66 6.08 0.55
N SER A 75 1.32 4.95 -0.09
CA SER A 75 1.10 4.86 -1.55
C SER A 75 0.08 5.86 -2.10
N ASN A 76 -1.00 6.10 -1.36
CA ASN A 76 -2.07 7.01 -1.80
C ASN A 76 -1.67 8.48 -1.70
N VAL A 77 -0.68 8.82 -0.88
CA VAL A 77 -0.23 10.20 -0.67
C VAL A 77 1.05 10.53 -1.44
N ARG A 78 1.87 9.53 -1.78
CA ARG A 78 3.13 9.70 -2.54
C ARG A 78 2.97 10.58 -3.78
N SER A 79 1.87 10.46 -4.53
CA SER A 79 1.70 11.18 -5.80
C SER A 79 1.67 12.71 -5.66
N TYR A 80 1.27 13.24 -4.52
CA TYR A 80 1.09 14.68 -4.28
C TYR A 80 1.84 15.23 -3.05
N CYS A 81 2.64 14.41 -2.38
CA CYS A 81 3.54 14.84 -1.30
C CYS A 81 4.96 15.11 -1.80
N ASP A 82 5.71 15.90 -1.02
CA ASP A 82 7.16 15.96 -1.13
C ASP A 82 7.77 14.64 -0.65
N LEU A 83 8.50 13.94 -1.53
CA LEU A 83 8.98 12.58 -1.24
C LEU A 83 10.10 12.55 -0.20
N PRO A 84 11.12 13.43 -0.24
CA PRO A 84 12.11 13.52 0.82
C PRO A 84 11.48 13.71 2.21
N GLU A 85 10.61 14.69 2.37
CA GLU A 85 9.91 14.95 3.64
C GLU A 85 9.07 13.74 4.08
N LEU A 86 8.20 13.23 3.19
CA LEU A 86 7.33 12.09 3.47
C LEU A 86 8.13 10.84 3.88
N TYR A 87 9.22 10.52 3.17
CA TYR A 87 10.02 9.34 3.45
C TYR A 87 10.83 9.48 4.75
N THR A 88 11.30 10.68 5.07
CA THR A 88 11.95 10.97 6.35
C THR A 88 10.97 10.77 7.51
N GLU A 89 9.78 11.38 7.45
CA GLU A 89 8.76 11.23 8.50
C GLU A 89 8.30 9.79 8.65
N TRP A 90 7.98 9.12 7.52
CA TRP A 90 7.59 7.73 7.50
C TRP A 90 8.66 6.84 8.14
N THR A 91 9.91 6.95 7.70
CA THR A 91 10.99 6.11 8.19
C THR A 91 11.22 6.32 9.68
N ASN A 92 11.26 7.57 10.15
CA ASN A 92 11.45 7.88 11.57
C ASN A 92 10.31 7.31 12.42
N TYR A 93 9.06 7.49 11.99
CA TYR A 93 7.90 6.91 12.67
C TYR A 93 8.01 5.37 12.79
N ARG A 94 8.33 4.68 11.69
CA ARG A 94 8.42 3.22 11.67
C ARG A 94 9.59 2.71 12.52
N LEU A 95 10.74 3.37 12.46
CA LEU A 95 11.92 3.00 13.27
C LEU A 95 11.69 3.24 14.76
N GLU A 96 11.03 4.34 15.13
CA GLU A 96 10.67 4.59 16.53
C GLU A 96 9.75 3.51 17.06
N ARG A 97 8.82 3.02 16.22
CA ARG A 97 7.98 1.88 16.61
C ARG A 97 8.78 0.59 16.77
N LEU A 98 9.71 0.30 15.85
CA LEU A 98 10.59 -0.85 15.95
C LEU A 98 11.42 -0.83 17.25
N LYS A 99 11.92 0.33 17.67
CA LYS A 99 12.64 0.46 18.96
C LYS A 99 11.78 0.02 20.14
N GLN A 100 10.54 0.50 20.20
CA GLN A 100 9.59 0.14 21.27
C GLN A 100 9.33 -1.38 21.31
N GLU A 101 9.22 -2.02 20.14
CA GLU A 101 9.06 -3.48 20.06
C GLU A 101 10.31 -4.26 20.48
N ILE A 102 11.50 -3.76 20.12
CA ILE A 102 12.78 -4.33 20.56
C ILE A 102 12.90 -4.25 22.09
N GLU A 103 12.63 -3.08 22.68
CA GLU A 103 12.65 -2.89 24.14
C GLU A 103 11.66 -3.83 24.84
N HIS A 104 10.45 -3.96 24.29
CA HIS A 104 9.44 -4.88 24.81
C HIS A 104 9.89 -6.34 24.76
N MET A 105 10.51 -6.78 23.65
CA MET A 105 11.04 -8.15 23.53
C MET A 105 12.21 -8.40 24.51
N GLN A 106 13.09 -7.43 24.70
CA GLN A 106 14.18 -7.53 25.69
C GLN A 106 13.63 -7.73 27.11
N ILE A 107 12.62 -6.93 27.50
CA ILE A 107 11.94 -7.08 28.78
C ILE A 107 11.31 -8.48 28.90
N THR A 108 10.66 -8.96 27.84
CA THR A 108 10.03 -10.28 27.80
C THR A 108 11.05 -11.40 28.03
N ILE A 109 12.22 -11.34 27.40
CA ILE A 109 13.31 -12.32 27.58
C ILE A 109 13.82 -12.31 29.03
N ILE A 110 14.09 -11.13 29.59
CA ILE A 110 14.58 -10.98 30.97
C ILE A 110 13.56 -11.56 31.97
N GLN A 111 12.28 -11.28 31.77
CA GLN A 111 11.20 -11.80 32.62
C GLN A 111 11.08 -13.33 32.53
N HIS A 112 11.38 -13.93 31.38
CA HIS A 112 11.36 -15.38 31.20
C HIS A 112 12.45 -16.06 32.03
N ILE A 113 13.70 -15.56 31.95
CA ILE A 113 14.84 -16.05 32.75
C ILE A 113 14.56 -15.91 34.25
N GLY A 114 13.87 -14.84 34.66
CA GLY A 114 13.47 -14.64 36.05
C GLY A 114 12.46 -15.67 36.56
N ARG A 115 11.73 -16.36 35.69
CA ARG A 115 10.74 -17.40 36.04
C ARG A 115 11.32 -18.81 35.97
N ASP A 116 12.15 -19.06 34.96
CA ASP A 116 12.80 -20.35 34.74
C ASP A 116 14.17 -20.10 34.10
N GLN A 117 15.23 -20.29 34.90
CA GLN A 117 16.61 -19.96 34.56
C GLN A 117 17.19 -20.84 33.45
N ASP A 118 16.62 -22.04 33.23
CA ASP A 118 17.11 -23.00 32.24
C ASP A 118 16.27 -22.98 30.95
N SER A 119 15.27 -22.10 30.87
CA SER A 119 14.39 -21.96 29.71
C SER A 119 14.66 -20.68 28.90
N PHE A 120 14.43 -20.76 27.58
CA PHE A 120 14.54 -19.62 26.67
C PHE A 120 13.26 -19.55 25.81
N PRO A 121 12.67 -18.35 25.63
CA PRO A 121 11.43 -18.17 24.87
C PRO A 121 11.71 -18.17 23.37
N LEU A 122 12.19 -19.30 22.83
CA LEU A 122 12.64 -19.42 21.44
C LEU A 122 11.53 -19.12 20.44
N ASN A 123 10.30 -19.59 20.73
CA ASN A 123 9.16 -19.38 19.85
C ASN A 123 8.76 -17.91 19.79
N GLU A 124 8.75 -17.21 20.93
CA GLU A 124 8.45 -15.78 20.99
C GLU A 124 9.50 -14.96 20.26
N VAL A 125 10.78 -15.29 20.41
CA VAL A 125 11.88 -14.63 19.68
C VAL A 125 11.77 -14.87 18.18
N TYR A 126 11.43 -16.10 17.77
CA TYR A 126 11.19 -16.43 16.36
C TYR A 126 10.04 -15.61 15.78
N HIS A 127 8.88 -15.59 16.46
CA HIS A 127 7.72 -14.80 16.03
C HIS A 127 8.02 -13.29 15.98
N PHE A 128 8.72 -12.77 16.98
CA PHE A 128 9.18 -11.39 17.01
C PHE A 128 10.03 -11.06 15.78
N ALA A 129 11.03 -11.90 15.46
CA ALA A 129 11.93 -11.70 14.33
C ALA A 129 11.17 -11.67 13.00
N GLU A 130 10.28 -12.63 12.76
CA GLU A 130 9.43 -12.69 11.56
C GLU A 130 8.55 -11.44 11.43
N GLN A 131 7.94 -10.99 12.54
CA GLN A 131 7.16 -9.75 12.57
C GLN A 131 8.02 -8.53 12.22
N GLN A 132 9.25 -8.44 12.72
CA GLN A 132 10.15 -7.31 12.43
C GLN A 132 10.59 -7.30 10.96
N ILE A 133 10.95 -8.47 10.41
CA ILE A 133 11.32 -8.63 9.00
C ILE A 133 10.17 -8.19 8.11
N SER A 134 8.96 -8.70 8.37
CA SER A 134 7.76 -8.34 7.62
C SER A 134 7.44 -6.85 7.73
N TYR A 135 7.55 -6.28 8.93
CA TYR A 135 7.30 -4.86 9.18
C TYR A 135 8.26 -3.95 8.42
N LEU A 136 9.56 -4.24 8.47
CA LEU A 136 10.60 -3.48 7.78
C LEU A 136 10.48 -3.62 6.27
N LYS A 137 10.23 -4.85 5.78
CA LYS A 137 9.99 -5.11 4.36
C LYS A 137 8.79 -4.30 3.86
N ARG A 138 7.65 -4.34 4.57
CA ARG A 138 6.47 -3.51 4.24
C ARG A 138 6.82 -2.02 4.23
N SER A 139 7.60 -1.56 5.21
CA SER A 139 7.95 -0.15 5.35
C SER A 139 8.76 0.37 4.17
N VAL A 140 9.79 -0.37 3.72
CA VAL A 140 10.62 0.04 2.58
C VAL A 140 9.89 -0.11 1.25
N ARG A 141 8.99 -1.09 1.09
CA ARG A 141 8.18 -1.27 -0.12
C ARG A 141 7.15 -0.18 -0.34
N GLN A 142 6.91 0.67 0.65
CA GLN A 142 6.13 1.89 0.48
C GLN A 142 6.93 3.05 -0.11
N MET A 143 8.27 2.95 -0.19
CA MET A 143 9.14 4.00 -0.72
C MET A 143 9.62 3.62 -2.11
N VAL A 144 9.23 4.42 -3.09
CA VAL A 144 9.65 4.27 -4.49
C VAL A 144 10.82 5.21 -4.76
N ASP A 145 11.76 4.76 -5.60
CA ASP A 145 12.89 5.56 -6.04
C ASP A 145 12.43 6.93 -6.56
N GLN A 146 13.05 8.00 -6.04
CA GLN A 146 12.64 9.36 -6.32
C GLN A 146 12.88 9.74 -7.79
N THR A 147 13.94 9.20 -8.41
CA THR A 147 14.26 9.45 -9.81
C THR A 147 13.20 8.83 -10.72
N LEU A 148 12.80 7.59 -10.42
CA LEU A 148 11.70 6.90 -11.10
C LEU A 148 10.39 7.68 -10.94
N CYS A 149 10.04 8.11 -9.73
CA CYS A 149 8.85 8.93 -9.50
C CYS A 149 8.88 10.23 -10.30
N ALA A 150 10.02 10.93 -10.32
CA ALA A 150 10.19 12.15 -11.09
C ALA A 150 10.06 11.90 -12.60
N GLU A 151 10.61 10.81 -13.12
CA GLU A 151 10.47 10.41 -14.52
C GLU A 151 9.02 10.11 -14.90
N VAL A 152 8.30 9.36 -14.06
CA VAL A 152 6.87 9.06 -14.27
C VAL A 152 6.06 10.35 -14.30
N ARG A 153 6.28 11.27 -13.35
CA ARG A 153 5.57 12.55 -13.27
C ARG A 153 5.85 13.49 -14.47
N ARG A 154 6.92 13.27 -15.24
CA ARG A 154 7.18 14.02 -16.48
C ARG A 154 6.30 13.56 -17.65
N HIS A 155 5.80 12.32 -17.60
CA HIS A 155 5.07 11.70 -18.71
C HIS A 155 3.59 11.46 -18.39
N PHE A 156 3.24 11.35 -17.11
CA PHE A 156 1.91 10.98 -16.65
C PHE A 156 1.47 11.90 -15.52
N ASP A 157 0.21 12.35 -15.60
CA ASP A 157 -0.38 13.10 -14.50
C ASP A 157 -0.85 12.19 -13.35
N GLY A 158 -1.26 12.81 -12.23
CA GLY A 158 -1.71 12.07 -11.05
C GLY A 158 -2.98 11.23 -11.28
N GLN A 159 -3.86 11.62 -12.21
CA GLN A 159 -5.05 10.83 -12.54
C GLN A 159 -4.67 9.58 -13.31
N GLU A 160 -3.77 9.70 -14.28
CA GLU A 160 -3.28 8.57 -15.06
C GLU A 160 -2.55 7.54 -14.22
N ILE A 161 -1.72 8.00 -13.26
CA ILE A 161 -1.04 7.12 -12.31
C ILE A 161 -2.06 6.41 -11.43
N ASN A 162 -3.09 7.12 -10.95
CA ASN A 162 -4.11 6.51 -10.11
C ASN A 162 -4.99 5.50 -10.85
N ALA A 163 -5.25 5.73 -12.14
CA ALA A 163 -6.03 4.85 -13.01
C ALA A 163 -5.24 3.64 -13.55
N VAL A 164 -3.96 3.49 -13.20
CA VAL A 164 -3.11 2.40 -13.74
C VAL A 164 -3.66 1.01 -13.43
N GLY A 165 -4.38 0.82 -12.32
CA GLY A 165 -5.01 -0.45 -11.99
C GLY A 165 -6.06 -0.87 -13.03
N GLU A 166 -6.88 0.08 -13.48
CA GLU A 166 -7.88 -0.16 -14.52
C GLU A 166 -7.22 -0.41 -15.88
N LYS A 167 -6.17 0.36 -16.21
CA LYS A 167 -5.38 0.15 -17.43
C LYS A 167 -4.75 -1.25 -17.43
N TRP A 168 -4.17 -1.66 -16.31
CA TRP A 168 -3.55 -2.97 -16.15
C TRP A 168 -4.55 -4.11 -16.31
N ALA A 169 -5.75 -3.99 -15.73
CA ALA A 169 -6.81 -4.99 -15.87
C ALA A 169 -7.16 -5.28 -17.34
N ARG A 170 -7.11 -4.26 -18.21
CA ARG A 170 -7.30 -4.42 -19.66
C ARG A 170 -6.06 -5.02 -20.34
N ILE A 171 -4.89 -4.45 -20.07
CA ILE A 171 -3.62 -4.85 -20.70
C ILE A 171 -3.34 -6.34 -20.45
N ARG A 172 -3.51 -6.81 -19.22
CA ARG A 172 -3.18 -8.21 -18.86
C ARG A 172 -4.06 -9.25 -19.58
N LEU A 173 -5.24 -8.85 -20.06
CA LEU A 173 -6.15 -9.72 -20.81
C LEU A 173 -5.85 -9.71 -22.32
N HIS A 174 -5.12 -8.70 -22.81
CA HIS A 174 -4.84 -8.51 -24.22
C HIS A 174 -3.90 -9.59 -24.78
N GLN A 175 -4.25 -10.19 -25.93
CA GLN A 175 -3.48 -11.31 -26.50
C GLN A 175 -2.03 -10.90 -26.84
N GLN A 176 -1.85 -9.75 -27.48
CA GLN A 176 -0.53 -9.22 -27.81
C GLN A 176 0.37 -9.04 -26.56
N PHE A 177 -0.21 -8.73 -25.40
CA PHE A 177 0.56 -8.63 -24.18
C PHE A 177 1.09 -10.00 -23.74
N LYS A 178 0.28 -11.06 -23.86
CA LYS A 178 0.72 -12.43 -23.56
C LYS A 178 1.87 -12.87 -24.45
N ASP A 179 1.84 -12.50 -25.72
CA ASP A 179 2.89 -12.83 -26.69
C ASP A 179 4.19 -12.06 -26.38
N LEU A 180 4.08 -10.80 -25.91
CA LEU A 180 5.22 -9.97 -25.53
C LEU A 180 5.79 -10.31 -24.14
N LEU A 181 4.99 -10.92 -23.26
CA LEU A 181 5.32 -11.12 -21.85
C LEU A 181 6.68 -11.79 -21.61
N PRO A 182 7.09 -12.86 -22.33
CA PRO A 182 8.41 -13.48 -22.13
C PRO A 182 9.57 -12.50 -22.35
N VAL A 183 9.49 -11.69 -23.43
CA VAL A 183 10.52 -10.71 -23.78
C VAL A 183 10.54 -9.56 -22.76
N VAL A 184 9.35 -9.06 -22.40
CA VAL A 184 9.19 -8.02 -21.38
C VAL A 184 9.80 -8.46 -20.05
N MET A 185 9.52 -9.68 -19.61
CA MET A 185 10.04 -10.20 -18.35
C MET A 185 11.56 -10.42 -18.38
N ALA A 186 12.12 -10.91 -19.50
CA ALA A 186 13.56 -11.04 -19.66
C ALA A 186 14.29 -9.69 -19.51
N GLN A 187 13.72 -8.63 -20.08
CA GLN A 187 14.27 -7.27 -19.92
C GLN A 187 14.00 -6.68 -18.52
N THR A 188 12.88 -7.03 -17.90
CA THR A 188 12.52 -6.60 -16.54
C THR A 188 13.53 -7.12 -15.51
N LEU A 189 14.04 -8.34 -15.67
CA LEU A 189 15.10 -8.91 -14.83
C LEU A 189 16.41 -8.11 -14.86
N MET A 190 16.64 -7.33 -15.91
CA MET A 190 17.84 -6.48 -16.04
C MET A 190 17.60 -5.06 -15.49
N TRP A 191 16.37 -4.73 -15.11
CA TRP A 191 15.99 -3.40 -14.65
C TRP A 191 16.15 -3.27 -13.13
N ARG A 192 17.34 -2.80 -12.71
CA ARG A 192 17.74 -2.72 -11.29
C ARG A 192 16.69 -2.12 -10.33
N PRO A 193 16.00 -1.01 -10.64
CA PRO A 193 15.02 -0.40 -9.73
C PRO A 193 13.88 -1.33 -9.32
N VAL A 194 13.57 -2.38 -10.09
CA VAL A 194 12.46 -3.29 -9.79
C VAL A 194 12.86 -4.67 -9.31
N LEU A 195 14.16 -4.98 -9.24
CA LEU A 195 14.66 -6.25 -8.72
C LEU A 195 14.06 -6.65 -7.36
N PRO A 196 13.93 -5.72 -6.39
CA PRO A 196 13.36 -6.09 -5.10
C PRO A 196 11.91 -6.57 -5.20
N TYR A 197 11.12 -5.99 -6.12
CA TYR A 197 9.72 -6.37 -6.36
C TYR A 197 9.60 -7.69 -7.12
N LEU A 198 10.59 -8.06 -7.95
CA LEU A 198 10.62 -9.36 -8.60
C LEU A 198 10.84 -10.50 -7.59
N SER A 199 11.66 -10.27 -6.56
CA SER A 199 11.80 -11.22 -5.45
C SER A 199 10.46 -11.42 -4.74
N ASP A 200 9.78 -10.32 -4.41
CA ASP A 200 8.47 -10.37 -3.74
C ASP A 200 7.42 -11.06 -4.60
N TRP A 201 7.45 -10.85 -5.93
CA TRP A 201 6.57 -11.55 -6.87
C TRP A 201 6.80 -13.06 -6.83
N GLY A 202 8.06 -13.50 -6.85
CA GLY A 202 8.42 -14.92 -6.74
C GLY A 202 7.95 -15.55 -5.44
N GLU A 203 8.20 -14.87 -4.31
CA GLU A 203 7.72 -15.27 -2.98
C GLU A 203 6.19 -15.37 -2.95
N THR A 204 5.49 -14.36 -3.47
CA THR A 204 4.01 -14.35 -3.51
C THR A 204 3.46 -15.48 -4.36
N LYS A 205 4.07 -15.76 -5.53
CA LYS A 205 3.70 -16.93 -6.36
C LYS A 205 3.92 -18.25 -5.62
N CYS A 206 4.96 -18.35 -4.78
CA CYS A 206 5.18 -19.52 -3.94
C CYS A 206 4.04 -19.66 -2.93
N MET A 207 3.72 -18.58 -2.21
CA MET A 207 2.63 -18.56 -1.22
C MET A 207 1.27 -18.91 -1.82
N ILE A 208 0.96 -18.44 -3.03
CA ILE A 208 -0.26 -18.81 -3.76
C ILE A 208 -0.29 -20.32 -4.04
N ARG A 209 0.81 -20.88 -4.58
CA ARG A 209 0.91 -22.32 -4.91
C ARG A 209 0.78 -23.21 -3.68
N SER A 210 1.26 -22.74 -2.54
CA SER A 210 1.17 -23.48 -1.27
C SER A 210 -0.16 -23.29 -0.53
N GLY A 211 -1.15 -22.60 -1.12
CA GLY A 211 -2.46 -22.36 -0.48
C GLY A 211 -2.43 -21.30 0.63
N ASN A 212 -1.32 -20.56 0.76
CA ASN A 212 -1.07 -19.58 1.82
C ASN A 212 -1.25 -18.12 1.35
N ALA A 213 -2.02 -17.91 0.27
CA ALA A 213 -2.25 -16.55 -0.27
C ALA A 213 -2.85 -15.59 0.78
N SER A 214 -3.70 -16.08 1.69
CA SER A 214 -4.30 -15.26 2.75
C SER A 214 -3.31 -14.66 3.74
N LEU A 215 -2.08 -15.21 3.83
CA LEU A 215 -1.00 -14.70 4.69
C LEU A 215 -0.23 -13.55 4.03
N VAL A 216 -0.46 -13.30 2.74
CA VAL A 216 0.20 -12.21 2.01
C VAL A 216 -0.55 -10.91 2.29
N TYR A 217 0.14 -9.95 2.90
CA TYR A 217 -0.41 -8.61 3.11
C TYR A 217 -0.74 -7.92 1.78
N SER A 218 -1.83 -7.17 1.69
CA SER A 218 -2.09 -6.31 0.53
C SER A 218 -2.56 -4.94 0.99
N GLN A 219 -2.35 -3.91 0.16
CA GLN A 219 -2.93 -2.60 0.40
C GLN A 219 -4.46 -2.59 0.31
N GLN A 220 -5.06 -3.57 -0.36
CA GLN A 220 -6.50 -3.61 -0.64
C GLN A 220 -7.23 -4.69 0.18
N ARG A 221 -6.90 -4.83 1.47
CA ARG A 221 -7.44 -5.85 2.42
C ARG A 221 -6.74 -7.22 2.29
N THR A 222 -7.39 -8.28 2.75
CA THR A 222 -6.90 -9.66 2.66
C THR A 222 -6.68 -10.05 1.20
N PHE A 223 -5.44 -10.41 0.86
CA PHE A 223 -5.11 -10.92 -0.47
C PHE A 223 -5.71 -12.31 -0.66
N SER A 224 -6.36 -12.53 -1.80
CA SER A 224 -6.85 -13.84 -2.21
C SER A 224 -6.54 -14.08 -3.68
N TRP A 225 -6.01 -15.25 -3.98
CA TRP A 225 -5.80 -15.71 -5.35
C TRP A 225 -6.02 -17.23 -5.41
N ASP A 226 -6.53 -17.72 -6.53
CA ASP A 226 -6.74 -19.15 -6.73
C ASP A 226 -5.39 -19.88 -6.85
N GLN A 227 -5.14 -20.83 -5.95
CA GLN A 227 -3.91 -21.63 -5.93
C GLN A 227 -3.65 -22.35 -7.27
N ASN A 228 -4.71 -22.76 -7.98
CA ASN A 228 -4.60 -23.46 -9.25
C ASN A 228 -4.23 -22.53 -10.41
N ARG A 229 -4.31 -21.22 -10.21
CA ARG A 229 -4.03 -20.17 -11.21
C ARG A 229 -2.83 -19.32 -10.80
N SER A 230 -1.88 -19.90 -10.06
CA SER A 230 -0.67 -19.19 -9.63
C SER A 230 0.16 -18.65 -10.79
N GLU A 231 0.18 -19.36 -11.92
CA GLU A 231 0.91 -18.93 -13.12
C GLU A 231 0.29 -17.71 -13.80
N GLU A 232 -1.00 -17.46 -13.54
CA GLU A 232 -1.70 -16.27 -14.03
C GLU A 232 -1.48 -15.03 -13.16
N TYR A 233 -0.81 -15.17 -12.02
CA TYR A 233 -0.41 -14.05 -11.17
C TYR A 233 0.84 -13.39 -11.74
N LEU A 234 0.64 -12.26 -12.43
CA LEU A 234 1.69 -11.60 -13.19
C LEU A 234 2.37 -10.50 -12.37
N PHE A 235 3.53 -10.05 -12.85
CA PHE A 235 4.32 -9.02 -12.17
C PHE A 235 3.53 -7.71 -11.95
N GLY A 236 2.69 -7.30 -12.90
CA GLY A 236 1.84 -6.12 -12.72
C GLY A 236 0.78 -6.29 -11.61
N ASP A 237 0.28 -7.51 -11.38
CA ASP A 237 -0.64 -7.80 -10.27
C ASP A 237 0.06 -7.63 -8.92
N GLU A 238 1.33 -8.05 -8.84
CA GLU A 238 2.17 -7.85 -7.67
C GLU A 238 2.41 -6.37 -7.36
N LEU A 239 2.74 -5.57 -8.37
CA LEU A 239 2.92 -4.14 -8.19
C LEU A 239 1.62 -3.47 -7.70
N LEU A 240 0.45 -3.87 -8.21
CA LEU A 240 -0.84 -3.37 -7.72
C LEU A 240 -1.13 -3.82 -6.29
N ARG A 241 -0.90 -5.10 -5.96
CA ARG A 241 -1.10 -5.65 -4.61
C ARG A 241 -0.31 -4.86 -3.56
N GLN A 242 0.92 -4.49 -3.91
CA GLN A 242 1.81 -3.69 -3.08
C GLN A 242 1.55 -2.17 -3.18
N GLY A 243 0.62 -1.73 -4.05
CA GLY A 243 0.29 -0.33 -4.33
C GLY A 243 1.45 0.51 -4.87
N LEU A 244 2.24 -0.09 -5.74
CA LEU A 244 3.37 0.50 -6.45
C LEU A 244 2.92 1.04 -7.81
N LYS A 245 1.94 1.95 -7.80
CA LYS A 245 1.32 2.47 -9.03
C LYS A 245 2.34 3.14 -9.95
N GLU A 246 3.26 3.91 -9.39
CA GLU A 246 4.34 4.60 -10.12
C GLU A 246 5.28 3.61 -10.79
N VAL A 247 5.63 2.53 -10.10
CA VAL A 247 6.48 1.46 -10.65
C VAL A 247 5.75 0.74 -11.78
N LEU A 248 4.46 0.48 -11.62
CA LEU A 248 3.65 -0.16 -12.65
C LEU A 248 3.53 0.71 -13.90
N VAL A 249 3.25 2.01 -13.75
CA VAL A 249 3.22 2.96 -14.87
C VAL A 249 4.58 3.00 -15.56
N ALA A 250 5.68 3.12 -14.80
CA ALA A 250 7.03 3.12 -15.35
C ALA A 250 7.33 1.83 -16.13
N TRP A 251 6.94 0.67 -15.59
CA TRP A 251 7.10 -0.62 -16.23
C TRP A 251 6.32 -0.70 -17.54
N LEU A 252 5.03 -0.32 -17.53
CA LEU A 252 4.20 -0.31 -18.73
C LEU A 252 4.72 0.66 -19.78
N HIS A 253 5.17 1.85 -19.38
CA HIS A 253 5.72 2.87 -20.28
C HIS A 253 7.02 2.40 -20.93
N ARG A 254 7.95 1.88 -20.13
CA ARG A 254 9.26 1.40 -20.59
C ARG A 254 9.16 0.35 -21.70
N PHE A 255 8.15 -0.51 -21.62
CA PHE A 255 7.94 -1.60 -22.57
C PHE A 255 6.85 -1.30 -23.61
N ASN A 256 6.44 -0.04 -23.76
CA ASN A 256 5.43 0.41 -24.74
C ASN A 256 4.06 -0.30 -24.60
N LEU A 257 3.70 -0.72 -23.38
CA LEU A 257 2.46 -1.44 -23.10
C LEU A 257 1.27 -0.53 -22.79
N VAL A 258 1.52 0.76 -22.53
CA VAL A 258 0.48 1.73 -22.11
C VAL A 258 -0.66 1.85 -23.14
N ASN A 259 -0.37 1.71 -24.42
CA ASN A 259 -1.36 1.88 -25.49
C ASN A 259 -2.20 0.62 -25.76
N LEU A 260 -1.78 -0.57 -25.30
CA LEU A 260 -2.53 -1.81 -25.54
C LEU A 260 -3.91 -1.83 -24.87
N GLY A 261 -4.15 -0.96 -23.88
CA GLY A 261 -5.44 -0.82 -23.20
C GLY A 261 -6.40 0.21 -23.81
N LYS A 262 -6.04 0.85 -24.94
CA LYS A 262 -6.87 1.87 -25.61
C LYS A 262 -7.77 1.32 -26.72
N ASP A 263 -7.46 0.14 -27.26
CA ASP A 263 -8.10 -0.43 -28.46
C ASP A 263 -9.25 -1.40 -28.16
N THR A 264 -9.85 -1.34 -26.96
CA THR A 264 -11.04 -2.12 -26.57
C THR A 264 -12.10 -1.25 -25.92
#